data_AF-A0A7C2EK32-F1
#
_entry.id   AF-A0A7C2EK32-F1
#
_cell.length_a   1.000
_cell.length_b   1.000
_cell.length_c   1.000
_cell.angle_alpha   90.00
_cell.angle_beta   90.00
_cell.angle_gamma   90.00
#
_symmetry.space_group_name_H-M   'P 1'
#
loop_
_entity.id
_entity.type
_entity.pdbx_description
1 polymer ?
#
loop_
_entity_poly.entity_id
_entity_poly.type
_entity_poly.pdbx_seq_one_letter_code
_entity_poly.pdbx_strand_id
1 'polypeptide(L)'
;MKPGSPLLSGRRQKAVLTAVSVAAVILLVTWAAAQPGRWHVIAAYRTDLDGRTPAQVHNAQLAVQALDGKLLPPGGKFSFNKTVGSWSADRGYVKAPVSYEGELIPSWGGGVCQASTTLYNAALLAGLDILERHRHQFPPRYAPPGQDAAVAQYNI
;
A
#
# COMPACT_ATOMS: atom_id res chain seq x y z
N MET A 1 41.71 -9.70 59.65
CA MET A 1 41.86 -10.31 58.31
C MET A 1 40.84 -9.68 57.37
N LYS A 2 41.28 -8.90 56.38
CA LYS A 2 40.44 -8.48 55.23
C LYS A 2 41.09 -9.11 54.00
N PRO A 3 40.38 -9.92 53.19
CA PRO A 3 40.95 -10.47 51.98
C PRO A 3 41.21 -9.33 50.99
N GLY A 4 42.45 -9.20 50.53
CA GLY A 4 42.82 -8.25 49.49
C GLY A 4 42.11 -8.60 48.19
N SER A 5 41.39 -7.63 47.62
CA SER A 5 40.77 -7.74 46.31
C SER A 5 41.86 -8.04 45.26
N PRO A 6 41.69 -9.07 44.41
CA PRO A 6 42.70 -9.37 43.41
C PRO A 6 42.72 -8.25 42.35
N LEU A 7 43.80 -7.48 42.34
CA LEU A 7 44.13 -6.55 41.26
C LEU A 7 44.29 -7.37 39.97
N LEU A 8 43.30 -7.27 39.08
CA LEU A 8 43.36 -7.84 37.74
C LEU A 8 44.61 -7.29 37.03
N SER A 9 45.53 -8.17 36.62
CA SER A 9 46.76 -7.76 35.93
C SER A 9 46.43 -6.94 34.67
N GLY A 10 47.25 -5.93 34.36
CA GLY A 10 46.98 -4.99 33.25
C GLY A 10 46.74 -5.64 31.88
N ARG A 11 47.19 -6.88 31.68
CA ARG A 11 46.92 -7.69 30.48
C ARG A 11 45.47 -8.18 30.41
N ARG A 12 44.87 -8.55 31.56
CA ARG A 12 43.44 -8.87 31.66
C ARG A 12 42.57 -7.64 31.49
N GLN A 13 42.97 -6.49 32.07
CA GLN A 13 42.23 -5.23 31.87
C GLN A 13 42.23 -4.78 30.40
N LYS A 14 43.37 -4.84 29.71
CA LYS A 14 43.45 -4.53 28.26
C LYS A 14 42.58 -5.48 27.42
N ALA A 15 42.63 -6.79 27.69
CA ALA A 15 41.80 -7.76 26.97
C ALA A 15 40.29 -7.53 27.18
N VAL A 16 39.87 -7.18 28.40
CA VAL A 16 38.48 -6.82 28.71
C VAL A 16 38.06 -5.53 28.00
N LEU A 17 38.91 -4.49 28.02
CA LEU A 17 38.66 -3.23 27.31
C LEU A 17 38.52 -3.42 25.80
N THR A 18 39.38 -4.24 25.18
CA THR A 18 39.28 -4.55 23.74
C THR A 18 38.02 -5.34 23.43
N ALA A 19 37.67 -6.34 24.24
CA ALA A 19 36.46 -7.15 24.04
C ALA A 19 35.18 -6.30 24.17
N VAL A 20 35.11 -5.39 25.17
CA VAL A 20 34.00 -4.45 25.34
C VAL A 20 33.90 -3.49 24.15
N SER A 21 35.04 -3.01 23.64
CA SER A 21 35.08 -2.11 22.48
C SER A 21 34.59 -2.81 21.21
N VAL A 22 34.99 -4.06 20.97
CA VAL A 22 34.52 -4.87 19.84
C VAL A 22 33.02 -5.15 19.97
N ALA A 23 32.54 -5.52 21.17
CA ALA A 23 31.12 -5.74 21.41
C ALA A 23 30.29 -4.46 21.18
N ALA A 24 30.78 -3.30 21.64
CA ALA A 24 30.12 -2.02 21.42
C ALA A 24 30.06 -1.63 19.94
N VAL A 25 31.13 -1.86 19.17
CA VAL A 25 31.16 -1.62 17.72
C VAL A 25 30.19 -2.56 17.00
N ILE A 26 30.16 -3.85 17.36
CA ILE A 26 29.21 -4.81 16.78
C ILE A 26 27.77 -4.37 17.07
N LEU A 27 27.46 -3.99 18.30
CA LEU A 27 26.14 -3.46 18.69
C LEU A 27 25.76 -2.19 17.93
N LEU A 28 26.70 -1.28 17.73
CA LEU A 28 26.46 -0.05 16.98
C LEU A 28 26.17 -0.34 15.50
N VAL A 29 26.95 -1.25 14.88
CA VAL A 29 26.78 -1.65 13.48
C VAL A 29 25.46 -2.40 13.28
N THR A 30 25.11 -3.33 14.17
CA THR A 30 23.83 -4.04 14.07
C THR A 30 22.64 -3.11 14.30
N TRP A 31 22.73 -2.18 15.25
CA TRP A 31 21.72 -1.15 15.47
C TRP A 31 21.56 -0.20 14.27
N ALA A 32 22.68 0.22 13.67
CA ALA A 32 22.67 1.07 12.48
C ALA A 32 22.10 0.34 11.26
N ALA A 33 22.48 -0.93 11.05
CA ALA A 33 21.95 -1.76 9.96
C ALA A 33 20.47 -2.16 10.17
N ALA A 34 20.00 -2.19 11.42
CA ALA A 34 18.61 -2.50 11.76
C ALA A 34 17.68 -1.28 11.67
N GLN A 35 18.19 -0.07 11.36
CA GLN A 35 17.33 1.09 11.16
C GLN A 35 16.42 0.85 9.95
N PRO A 36 15.09 0.87 10.10
CA PRO A 36 14.20 0.74 8.96
C PRO A 36 14.47 1.88 7.99
N GLY A 37 14.59 1.55 6.71
CA GLY A 37 14.73 2.54 5.65
C GLY A 37 13.60 3.55 5.71
N ARG A 38 13.90 4.83 5.45
CA ARG A 38 12.87 5.87 5.40
C ARG A 38 12.00 5.63 4.17
N TRP A 39 10.68 5.62 4.36
CA TRP A 39 9.74 5.57 3.24
C TRP A 39 9.68 6.94 2.57
N HIS A 40 9.75 6.96 1.24
CA HIS A 40 9.61 8.16 0.44
C HIS A 40 8.46 7.97 -0.56
N VAL A 41 7.63 8.99 -0.73
CA VAL A 41 6.59 8.99 -1.75
C VAL A 41 7.26 9.15 -3.12
N ILE A 42 7.10 8.14 -3.98
CA ILE A 42 7.65 8.16 -5.35
C ILE A 42 6.66 8.75 -6.37
N ALA A 43 5.36 8.63 -6.09
CA ALA A 43 4.29 9.24 -6.89
C ALA A 43 3.01 9.35 -6.06
N ALA A 44 2.13 10.27 -6.47
CA ALA A 44 0.79 10.41 -5.92
C ALA A 44 -0.18 10.80 -7.02
N TYR A 45 -1.42 10.34 -6.91
CA TYR A 45 -2.52 10.75 -7.78
C TYR A 45 -3.81 10.87 -6.97
N ARG A 46 -4.70 11.75 -7.41
CA ARG A 46 -5.99 12.01 -6.77
C ARG A 46 -7.08 12.10 -7.83
N THR A 47 -8.25 11.58 -7.49
CA THR A 47 -9.50 11.86 -8.21
C THR A 47 -10.50 12.50 -7.26
N ASP A 48 -11.30 13.44 -7.75
CA ASP A 48 -12.31 14.12 -6.94
C ASP A 48 -13.59 13.28 -6.81
N LEU A 49 -14.20 13.34 -5.63
CA LEU A 49 -15.45 12.65 -5.32
C LEU A 49 -16.69 13.51 -5.59
N ASP A 50 -16.52 14.61 -6.33
CA ASP A 50 -17.60 15.53 -6.67
C ASP A 50 -18.73 14.81 -7.42
N GLY A 51 -19.97 15.05 -7.00
CA GLY A 51 -21.15 14.41 -7.57
C GLY A 51 -21.31 12.93 -7.20
N ARG A 52 -20.49 12.38 -6.31
CA ARG A 52 -20.67 11.00 -5.81
C ARG A 52 -21.77 10.92 -4.78
N THR A 53 -22.54 9.84 -4.83
CA THR A 53 -23.48 9.52 -3.76
C THR A 53 -22.73 9.02 -2.52
N PRO A 54 -23.32 9.14 -1.31
CA PRO A 54 -22.72 8.59 -0.10
C PRO A 54 -22.37 7.09 -0.22
N ALA A 55 -23.21 6.32 -0.92
CA ALA A 55 -22.99 4.91 -1.20
C ALA A 55 -21.75 4.65 -2.08
N GLN A 56 -21.52 5.49 -3.11
CA GLN A 56 -20.32 5.39 -3.95
C GLN A 56 -19.06 5.75 -3.17
N VAL A 57 -19.13 6.78 -2.32
CA VAL A 57 -18.01 7.19 -1.46
C VAL A 57 -17.67 6.07 -0.47
N HIS A 58 -18.66 5.49 0.19
CA HIS A 58 -18.49 4.37 1.12
C HIS A 58 -17.80 3.17 0.46
N ASN A 59 -18.29 2.73 -0.71
CA ASN A 59 -17.68 1.63 -1.45
C ASN A 59 -16.24 1.94 -1.91
N ALA A 60 -15.97 3.18 -2.35
CA ALA A 60 -14.63 3.61 -2.72
C ALA A 60 -13.67 3.59 -1.51
N GLN A 61 -14.15 4.02 -0.33
CA GLN A 61 -13.39 3.97 0.92
C GLN A 61 -13.04 2.52 1.30
N LEU A 62 -14.01 1.59 1.25
CA LEU A 62 -13.74 0.17 1.50
C LEU A 62 -12.71 -0.41 0.53
N ALA A 63 -12.79 -0.05 -0.75
CA ALA A 63 -11.81 -0.47 -1.74
C ALA A 63 -10.41 0.07 -1.40
N VAL A 64 -10.28 1.35 -1.05
CA VAL A 64 -8.99 1.95 -0.65
C VAL A 64 -8.45 1.34 0.63
N GLN A 65 -9.29 1.04 1.62
CA GLN A 65 -8.88 0.36 2.86
C GLN A 65 -8.28 -1.03 2.58
N ALA A 66 -8.79 -1.76 1.59
CA ALA A 66 -8.22 -3.05 1.19
C ALA A 66 -6.82 -2.92 0.54
N LEU A 67 -6.49 -1.74 0.02
CA LEU A 67 -5.20 -1.43 -0.62
C LEU A 67 -4.18 -0.85 0.35
N ASP A 68 -4.64 -0.24 1.45
CA ASP A 68 -3.78 0.47 2.38
C ASP A 68 -2.74 -0.46 3.02
N GLY A 69 -1.50 0.02 3.13
CA GLY A 69 -0.37 -0.75 3.65
C GLY A 69 0.09 -1.96 2.82
N LYS A 70 -0.42 -2.18 1.60
CA LYS A 70 0.03 -3.29 0.75
C LYS A 70 1.46 -3.07 0.26
N LEU A 71 2.30 -4.07 0.47
CA LEU A 71 3.70 -4.09 0.00
C LEU A 71 3.81 -4.86 -1.31
N LEU A 72 4.44 -4.23 -2.31
CA LEU A 72 4.82 -4.87 -3.55
C LEU A 72 6.35 -5.07 -3.55
N PRO A 73 6.85 -6.32 -3.44
CA PRO A 73 8.29 -6.56 -3.49
C PRO A 73 8.85 -6.29 -4.90
N PRO A 74 10.17 -6.06 -5.03
CA PRO A 74 10.82 -5.97 -6.34
C PRO A 74 10.50 -7.17 -7.24
N GLY A 75 10.09 -6.91 -8.48
CA GLY A 75 9.64 -7.95 -9.43
C GLY A 75 8.29 -8.60 -9.10
N GLY A 76 7.64 -8.18 -8.01
CA GLY A 76 6.32 -8.64 -7.62
C GLY A 76 5.23 -8.17 -8.58
N LYS A 77 4.10 -8.89 -8.59
CA LYS A 77 2.90 -8.52 -9.35
C LYS A 77 1.78 -8.14 -8.39
N PHE A 78 1.09 -7.05 -8.71
CA PHE A 78 -0.08 -6.57 -7.98
C PHE A 78 -1.33 -6.70 -8.85
N SER A 79 -2.47 -7.05 -8.25
CA SER A 79 -3.76 -7.09 -8.95
C SER A 79 -4.83 -6.47 -8.07
N PHE A 80 -5.40 -5.35 -8.54
CA PHE A 80 -6.46 -4.64 -7.84
C PHE A 80 -7.65 -5.56 -7.52
N ASN A 81 -8.15 -6.30 -8.52
CA ASN A 81 -9.30 -7.19 -8.33
C ASN A 81 -9.03 -8.30 -7.31
N LYS A 82 -7.82 -8.89 -7.31
CA LYS A 82 -7.45 -9.91 -6.32
C LYS A 82 -7.31 -9.32 -4.92
N THR A 83 -6.78 -8.10 -4.80
CA THR A 83 -6.54 -7.45 -3.51
C THR A 83 -7.82 -6.91 -2.89
N VAL A 84 -8.66 -6.21 -3.67
CA VAL A 84 -9.95 -5.69 -3.19
C VAL A 84 -10.94 -6.83 -2.97
N GLY A 85 -10.96 -7.82 -3.86
CA GLY A 85 -11.87 -8.97 -3.77
C GLY A 85 -13.34 -8.58 -3.92
N SER A 86 -14.25 -9.52 -3.59
CA SER A 86 -15.68 -9.40 -3.84
C SER A 86 -16.35 -8.14 -3.29
N TRP A 87 -17.27 -7.54 -4.06
CA TRP A 87 -18.12 -6.44 -3.61
C TRP A 87 -19.47 -6.96 -3.14
N SER A 88 -19.55 -7.37 -1.89
CA SER A 88 -20.73 -8.05 -1.34
C SER A 88 -21.16 -7.46 0.00
N ALA A 89 -22.42 -7.69 0.37
CA ALA A 89 -23.03 -7.13 1.58
C ALA A 89 -22.30 -7.54 2.86
N ASP A 90 -21.87 -8.81 2.94
CA ASP A 90 -21.09 -9.38 4.04
C ASP A 90 -19.70 -8.71 4.21
N ARG A 91 -19.21 -8.07 3.15
CA ARG A 91 -17.96 -7.29 3.16
C ARG A 91 -18.20 -5.79 3.35
N GLY A 92 -19.42 -5.40 3.70
CA GLY A 92 -19.79 -4.03 4.01
C GLY A 92 -20.04 -3.14 2.79
N TYR A 93 -19.93 -3.66 1.57
CA TYR A 93 -20.32 -2.89 0.38
C TYR A 93 -21.82 -2.62 0.41
N VAL A 94 -22.25 -1.60 -0.33
CA VAL A 94 -23.66 -1.26 -0.52
C VAL A 94 -23.97 -1.11 -2.01
N LYS A 95 -25.23 -1.29 -2.41
CA LYS A 95 -25.64 -0.98 -3.79
C LYS A 95 -25.52 0.52 -4.03
N ALA A 96 -24.90 0.88 -5.14
CA ALA A 96 -24.64 2.25 -5.53
C ALA A 96 -24.81 2.40 -7.05
N PRO A 97 -25.04 3.62 -7.58
CA PRO A 97 -25.11 3.82 -9.01
C PRO A 97 -23.82 3.37 -9.72
N VAL A 98 -23.97 2.50 -10.71
CA VAL A 98 -22.94 2.00 -11.63
C VAL A 98 -23.37 2.35 -13.04
N SER A 99 -22.43 2.78 -13.88
CA SER A 99 -22.70 2.97 -15.31
C SER A 99 -22.71 1.61 -16.01
N TYR A 100 -23.85 1.23 -16.57
CA TYR A 100 -24.04 -0.01 -17.34
C TYR A 100 -24.80 0.34 -18.63
N GLU A 101 -24.22 0.03 -19.79
CA GLU A 101 -24.81 0.30 -21.12
C GLU A 101 -25.27 1.76 -21.34
N GLY A 102 -24.66 2.72 -20.65
CA GLY A 102 -24.97 4.15 -20.77
C GLY A 102 -26.01 4.64 -19.77
N GLU A 103 -26.59 3.76 -18.96
CA GLU A 103 -27.51 4.08 -17.89
C GLU A 103 -26.88 3.90 -16.51
N LEU A 104 -27.43 4.60 -15.52
CA LEU A 104 -27.05 4.41 -14.12
C LEU A 104 -28.00 3.40 -13.47
N ILE A 105 -27.50 2.20 -13.21
CA ILE A 105 -28.23 1.16 -12.49
C ILE A 105 -27.68 0.99 -11.07
N PRO A 106 -28.51 0.69 -10.07
CA PRO A 106 -28.05 0.36 -8.73
C PRO A 106 -27.43 -1.04 -8.72
N SER A 107 -26.12 -1.15 -8.52
CA SER A 107 -25.43 -2.43 -8.41
C SER A 107 -24.32 -2.42 -7.35
N TRP A 108 -23.79 -3.60 -7.05
CA TRP A 108 -22.62 -3.77 -6.20
C TRP A 108 -21.38 -3.17 -6.85
N GLY A 109 -20.53 -2.54 -6.05
CA GLY A 109 -19.26 -2.00 -6.54
C GLY A 109 -19.30 -0.59 -7.16
N GLY A 110 -20.46 0.08 -7.18
CA GLY A 110 -20.51 1.50 -7.56
C GLY A 110 -19.57 2.33 -6.69
N GLY A 111 -18.61 3.01 -7.33
CA GLY A 111 -17.52 3.75 -6.66
C GLY A 111 -16.15 3.05 -6.72
N VAL A 112 -16.09 1.72 -6.84
CA VAL A 112 -14.83 0.96 -6.78
C VAL A 112 -13.90 1.24 -7.98
N CYS A 113 -14.45 1.38 -9.19
CA CYS A 113 -13.63 1.69 -10.37
C CYS A 113 -12.87 3.01 -10.24
N GLN A 114 -13.37 3.97 -9.46
CA GLN A 114 -12.66 5.22 -9.22
C GLN A 114 -11.41 5.01 -8.36
N ALA A 115 -11.46 4.12 -7.37
CA ALA A 115 -10.28 3.72 -6.61
C ALA A 115 -9.26 2.99 -7.51
N SER A 116 -9.73 2.11 -8.40
CA SER A 116 -8.87 1.42 -9.39
C SER A 116 -8.16 2.41 -10.31
N THR A 117 -8.92 3.35 -10.87
CA THR A 117 -8.39 4.42 -11.73
C THR A 117 -7.40 5.31 -10.98
N THR A 118 -7.65 5.61 -9.71
CA THR A 118 -6.73 6.44 -8.90
C THR A 118 -5.41 5.71 -8.67
N LEU A 119 -5.45 4.44 -8.26
CA LEU A 119 -4.25 3.61 -8.08
C LEU A 119 -3.48 3.45 -9.40
N TYR A 120 -4.19 3.20 -10.50
CA TYR A 120 -3.61 3.05 -11.82
C TYR A 120 -2.76 4.27 -12.22
N ASN A 121 -3.29 5.48 -12.03
CA ASN A 121 -2.53 6.70 -12.37
C ASN A 121 -1.37 6.95 -11.42
N ALA A 122 -1.50 6.62 -10.13
CA ALA A 122 -0.37 6.68 -9.21
C ALA A 122 0.75 5.70 -9.64
N ALA A 123 0.39 4.49 -10.09
CA ALA A 123 1.34 3.50 -10.59
C ALA A 123 2.01 3.95 -11.90
N LEU A 124 1.25 4.56 -12.83
CA LEU A 124 1.80 5.15 -14.05
C LEU A 124 2.83 6.25 -13.72
N LEU A 125 2.48 7.18 -12.82
CA LEU A 125 3.37 8.27 -12.42
C LEU A 125 4.61 7.77 -11.68
N ALA A 126 4.51 6.64 -10.98
CA ALA A 126 5.64 5.96 -10.34
C ALA A 126 6.55 5.23 -11.34
N GLY A 127 6.19 5.16 -12.63
CA GLY A 127 6.93 4.43 -13.65
C GLY A 127 6.84 2.91 -13.50
N LEU A 128 5.78 2.40 -12.87
CA LEU A 128 5.56 0.95 -12.74
C LEU A 128 5.03 0.35 -14.04
N ASP A 129 5.45 -0.88 -14.35
CA ASP A 129 4.93 -1.62 -15.50
C ASP A 129 3.46 -2.02 -15.30
N ILE A 130 2.61 -1.58 -16.23
CA ILE A 130 1.20 -1.95 -16.25
C ILE A 130 1.02 -3.23 -17.06
N LEU A 131 0.81 -4.34 -16.36
CA LEU A 131 0.67 -5.65 -16.99
C LEU A 131 -0.70 -5.87 -17.65
N GLU A 132 -1.75 -5.27 -17.09
CA GLU A 132 -3.12 -5.42 -17.57
C GLU A 132 -3.94 -4.17 -17.20
N ARG A 133 -4.80 -3.74 -18.12
CA ARG A 133 -5.77 -2.66 -17.91
C ARG A 133 -6.96 -2.88 -18.83
N HIS A 134 -8.15 -2.64 -18.29
CA HIS A 134 -9.38 -2.50 -19.07
C HIS A 134 -9.87 -1.07 -19.01
N ARG A 135 -10.41 -0.57 -20.12
CA ARG A 135 -11.05 0.75 -20.18
C ARG A 135 -12.53 0.64 -19.87
N HIS A 136 -13.14 1.72 -19.38
CA HIS A 136 -14.58 1.84 -19.32
C HIS A 136 -15.13 1.92 -20.74
N GLN A 137 -16.31 1.33 -20.95
CA GLN A 137 -17.05 1.52 -22.20
C GLN A 137 -17.44 3.00 -22.38
N PHE A 138 -17.84 3.65 -21.29
CA PHE A 138 -18.17 5.08 -21.24
C PHE A 138 -17.14 5.82 -20.40
N PRO A 139 -16.49 6.87 -20.94
CA PRO A 139 -15.43 7.58 -20.23
C PRO A 139 -15.91 8.14 -18.88
N PRO A 140 -15.17 7.90 -17.78
CA PRO A 140 -15.49 8.52 -16.51
C PRO A 140 -15.19 10.01 -16.51
N ARG A 141 -15.99 10.80 -15.75
CA ARG A 141 -15.78 12.25 -15.59
C ARG A 141 -14.60 12.61 -14.67
N TYR A 142 -14.11 11.65 -13.88
CA TYR A 142 -13.10 11.84 -12.83
C TYR A 142 -11.67 11.53 -13.27
N ALA A 143 -11.46 11.19 -14.55
CA ALA A 143 -10.14 10.93 -15.10
C ALA A 143 -10.06 11.44 -16.56
N PRO A 144 -8.89 11.94 -16.99
CA PRO A 144 -8.68 12.31 -18.39
C PRO A 144 -8.87 11.13 -19.36
N PRO A 145 -9.18 11.38 -20.64
CA PRO A 145 -9.23 10.34 -21.66
C PRO A 145 -7.96 9.50 -21.68
N GLY A 146 -8.12 8.18 -21.70
CA GLY A 146 -6.99 7.26 -21.72
C GLY A 146 -6.31 7.06 -20.36
N GLN A 147 -6.85 7.58 -19.25
CA GLN A 147 -6.29 7.39 -17.90
C GLN A 147 -7.19 6.56 -16.97
N ASP A 148 -8.24 5.94 -17.49
CA ASP A 148 -9.22 5.19 -16.70
C ASP A 148 -8.91 3.70 -16.58
N ALA A 149 -9.10 3.11 -15.39
CA ALA A 149 -8.96 1.67 -15.18
C ALA A 149 -10.29 1.10 -14.69
N ALA A 150 -11.00 0.42 -15.59
CA ALA A 150 -12.25 -0.25 -15.30
C ALA A 150 -11.99 -1.59 -14.62
N VAL A 151 -12.85 -1.91 -13.65
CA VAL A 151 -12.92 -3.21 -13.00
C VAL A 151 -14.36 -3.70 -12.98
N ALA A 152 -14.51 -5.00 -13.08
CA ALA A 152 -15.78 -5.70 -13.05
C ALA A 152 -15.59 -7.00 -12.28
N GLN A 153 -16.67 -7.50 -11.69
CA GLN A 153 -16.73 -8.81 -11.05
C GLN A 153 -17.96 -9.54 -11.55
N TYR A 154 -17.94 -10.87 -11.58
CA TYR A 154 -19.07 -11.66 -12.09
C TYR A 154 -20.35 -11.62 -11.23
N ASN A 155 -20.39 -10.78 -10.18
CA ASN A 155 -21.55 -10.58 -9.31
C ASN A 155 -22.35 -9.31 -9.63
N ILE A 156 -22.10 -8.68 -10.79
CA ILE A 156 -23.01 -7.71 -11.43
C ILE A 156 -24.09 -8.47 -12.21
#